data_AF-A0A250B2G6-F1
#
_entry.id   AF-A0A250B2G6-F1
#
_cell.length_a   1.000
_cell.length_b   1.000
_cell.length_c   1.000
_cell.angle_alpha   90.00
_cell.angle_beta   90.00
_cell.angle_gamma   90.00
#
_symmetry.space_group_name_H-M   'P 1'
#
loop_
_entity.id
_entity.type
_entity.pdbx_description
1 polymer ?
#
loop_
_entity_poly.entity_id
_entity_poly.type
_entity_poly.pdbx_seq_one_letter_code
_entity_poly.pdbx_strand_id
1 'polypeptide(L)'
;MKPLYWVGSSKKDLQSLPEDVQDVFGYALHLAQAGGKHAQAKPLKGFGGAGALEVVEDFFSDTYRAVYTVKFGDAVYVLHVFQKKSSSGVATPKPDMDKIRERLKAAESHARGA
;
A
#
# COMPACT_ATOMS: atom_id res chain seq x y z
N MET A 1 17.01 -4.08 8.54
CA MET A 1 15.70 -3.51 8.18
C MET A 1 15.55 -3.65 6.68
N LYS A 2 14.41 -4.17 6.20
CA LYS A 2 14.19 -4.39 4.76
C LYS A 2 14.18 -3.05 4.02
N PRO A 3 14.76 -2.94 2.81
CA PRO A 3 14.60 -1.76 1.96
C PRO A 3 13.12 -1.51 1.62
N LEU A 4 12.77 -0.23 1.50
CA LEU A 4 11.44 0.25 1.09
C LEU A 4 11.54 0.87 -0.30
N TYR A 5 10.84 0.29 -1.27
CA TYR A 5 10.78 0.79 -2.63
C TYR A 5 9.41 1.41 -2.91
N TRP A 6 9.42 2.61 -3.48
CA TRP A 6 8.22 3.32 -3.89
C TRP A 6 7.94 3.06 -5.37
N VAL A 7 6.79 2.49 -5.70
CA VAL A 7 6.43 2.19 -7.09
C VAL A 7 5.61 3.34 -7.69
N GLY A 8 6.14 3.93 -8.76
CA GLY A 8 5.50 5.06 -9.45
C GLY A 8 5.33 6.27 -8.53
N SER A 9 4.13 6.84 -8.48
CA SER A 9 3.84 8.05 -7.70
C SER A 9 3.60 7.82 -6.21
N SER A 10 3.68 6.58 -5.70
CA SER A 10 3.17 6.25 -4.35
C SER A 10 3.79 7.07 -3.21
N LYS A 11 5.07 7.47 -3.33
CA LYS A 11 5.71 8.36 -2.35
C LYS A 11 5.10 9.76 -2.34
N LYS A 12 4.94 10.33 -3.54
CA LYS A 12 4.34 11.66 -3.71
C LYS A 12 2.88 11.65 -3.26
N ASP A 13 2.16 10.58 -3.55
CA ASP A 13 0.76 10.41 -3.15
C ASP A 13 0.65 10.37 -1.62
N LEU A 14 1.52 9.63 -0.92
CA LEU A 14 1.61 9.66 0.54
C LEU A 14 1.87 11.07 1.08
N GLN A 15 2.88 11.76 0.55
CA GLN A 15 3.27 13.10 0.99
C GLN A 15 2.19 14.16 0.76
N SER A 16 1.15 13.87 -0.03
CA SER A 16 0.01 14.75 -0.27
C SER A 16 -1.17 14.53 0.69
N LEU A 17 -1.09 13.51 1.55
CA LEU A 17 -2.15 13.21 2.52
C LEU A 17 -2.08 14.10 3.77
N PRO A 18 -3.15 14.18 4.58
CA PRO A 18 -3.07 14.80 5.90
C PRO A 18 -1.97 14.17 6.77
N GLU A 19 -1.32 14.98 7.62
CA GLU A 19 -0.16 14.57 8.43
C GLU A 19 -0.44 13.33 9.29
N ASP A 20 -1.57 13.30 10.00
CA ASP A 20 -2.00 12.16 10.82
C ASP A 20 -2.11 10.85 10.00
N VAL A 21 -2.58 10.94 8.75
CA VAL A 21 -2.67 9.79 7.84
C VAL A 21 -1.28 9.37 7.35
N GLN A 22 -0.38 10.33 7.12
CA GLN A 22 1.01 10.04 6.78
C GLN A 22 1.72 9.30 7.91
N ASP A 23 1.48 9.67 9.16
CA ASP A 23 2.08 9.05 10.34
C ASP A 23 1.64 7.59 10.49
N VAL A 24 0.33 7.32 10.37
CA VAL A 24 -0.20 5.94 10.46
C VAL A 24 0.39 5.06 9.36
N PHE A 25 0.38 5.53 8.11
CA PHE A 25 0.93 4.76 7.00
C PHE A 25 2.44 4.63 7.08
N GLY A 26 3.16 5.67 7.48
CA GLY A 26 4.60 5.66 7.71
C GLY A 26 4.99 4.63 8.76
N TYR A 27 4.28 4.60 9.90
CA TYR A 27 4.50 3.63 10.96
C TYR A 27 4.20 2.20 10.49
N ALA A 28 3.11 2.00 9.76
CA ALA A 28 2.77 0.68 9.22
C ALA A 28 3.84 0.15 8.25
N LEU A 29 4.38 1.02 7.39
CA LEU A 29 5.47 0.68 6.48
C LEU A 29 6.77 0.41 7.24
N HIS A 30 7.07 1.20 8.27
CA HIS A 30 8.23 0.97 9.14
C HIS A 30 8.17 -0.40 9.82
N LEU A 31 7.02 -0.78 10.38
CA LEU A 31 6.81 -2.11 10.95
C LEU A 31 7.01 -3.21 9.90
N ALA A 32 6.50 -3.03 8.68
CA ALA A 32 6.72 -3.97 7.59
C ALA A 32 8.21 -4.12 7.24
N GLN A 33 8.98 -3.03 7.25
CA GLN A 33 10.42 -3.08 7.05
C GLN A 33 11.16 -3.79 8.19
N ALA A 34 10.63 -3.74 9.41
CA ALA A 34 11.15 -4.46 10.57
C ALA A 34 10.72 -5.94 10.61
N GLY A 35 9.94 -6.41 9.61
CA GLY A 35 9.39 -7.77 9.58
C GLY A 35 8.12 -7.96 10.42
N GLY A 36 7.64 -6.88 11.04
CA GLY A 36 6.36 -6.84 11.74
C GLY A 36 5.19 -6.54 10.80
N LYS A 37 4.02 -6.35 11.38
CA LYS A 37 2.80 -6.05 10.66
C LYS A 37 1.92 -5.12 11.50
N HIS A 38 1.49 -4.01 10.91
CA HIS A 38 0.56 -3.09 11.57
C HIS A 38 -0.77 -3.79 11.89
N ALA A 39 -1.41 -3.42 13.01
CA ALA A 39 -2.66 -4.05 13.45
C ALA A 39 -3.80 -3.92 12.42
N GLN A 40 -3.85 -2.79 11.70
CA GLN A 40 -4.84 -2.55 10.65
C GLN A 40 -4.48 -3.20 9.30
N ALA A 41 -3.25 -3.71 9.13
CA ALA A 41 -2.83 -4.26 7.85
C ALA A 41 -3.55 -5.59 7.55
N LYS A 42 -4.18 -5.67 6.39
CA LYS A 42 -4.95 -6.86 5.98
C LYS A 42 -4.73 -7.21 4.50
N PRO A 43 -4.88 -8.49 4.11
CA PRO A 43 -4.79 -8.87 2.71
C PRO A 43 -5.83 -8.12 1.85
N LEU A 44 -5.36 -7.51 0.77
CA LEU A 44 -6.23 -6.90 -0.22
C LEU A 44 -6.84 -8.01 -1.10
N LYS A 45 -8.17 -8.10 -1.13
CA LYS A 45 -8.88 -9.11 -1.92
C LYS A 45 -8.57 -8.95 -3.41
N GLY A 46 -8.49 -10.06 -4.13
CA GLY A 46 -8.26 -10.07 -5.59
C GLY A 46 -6.79 -10.14 -6.03
N PHE A 47 -5.85 -10.34 -5.11
CA PHE A 47 -4.40 -10.47 -5.37
C PHE A 47 -3.81 -11.83 -4.96
N GLY A 48 -4.64 -12.88 -4.86
CA GLY A 48 -4.20 -14.25 -4.53
C GLY A 48 -3.57 -14.34 -3.14
N GLY A 49 -4.39 -14.43 -2.09
CA GLY A 49 -3.91 -14.44 -0.70
C GLY A 49 -3.23 -13.12 -0.30
N ALA A 50 -2.07 -13.21 0.35
CA ALA A 50 -1.29 -12.05 0.81
C ALA A 50 -0.39 -11.43 -0.29
N GLY A 51 -0.82 -11.48 -1.56
CA GLY A 51 -0.06 -10.87 -2.68
C GLY A 51 0.09 -9.35 -2.56
N ALA A 52 -0.89 -8.69 -1.93
CA ALA A 52 -0.83 -7.31 -1.50
C ALA A 52 -1.52 -7.16 -0.13
N LEU A 53 -0.99 -6.29 0.71
CA LEU A 53 -1.58 -5.87 1.98
C LEU A 53 -2.06 -4.43 1.84
N GLU A 54 -3.17 -4.11 2.50
CA GLU A 54 -3.67 -2.74 2.65
C GLU A 54 -3.71 -2.33 4.12
N VAL A 55 -3.39 -1.07 4.38
CA VAL A 55 -3.73 -0.34 5.60
C VAL A 55 -4.84 0.63 5.24
N VAL A 56 -5.86 0.71 6.08
CA VAL A 56 -7.00 1.61 5.89
C VAL A 56 -7.02 2.56 7.09
N GLU A 57 -7.06 3.85 6.81
CA GLU A 57 -7.15 4.89 7.83
C GLU A 57 -8.28 5.86 7.48
N ASP A 58 -9.17 6.12 8.42
CA ASP A 58 -10.27 7.05 8.27
C ASP A 58 -9.89 8.38 8.94
N PHE A 59 -10.03 9.49 8.23
CA PHE A 59 -9.71 10.82 8.73
C PHE A 59 -10.80 11.81 8.31
N PHE A 60 -11.47 12.39 9.30
CA PHE A 60 -12.73 13.11 9.13
C PHE A 60 -13.79 12.30 8.36
N SER A 61 -14.24 12.79 7.20
CA SER A 61 -15.23 12.14 6.34
C SER A 61 -14.59 11.27 5.25
N ASP A 62 -13.27 11.16 5.23
CA ASP A 62 -12.51 10.55 4.15
C ASP A 62 -11.82 9.26 4.60
N THR A 63 -11.82 8.25 3.72
CA THR A 63 -11.09 7.00 3.93
C THR A 63 -9.85 6.98 3.04
N TYR A 64 -8.70 6.74 3.62
CA TYR A 64 -7.41 6.62 2.94
C TYR A 64 -6.92 5.19 2.97
N ARG A 65 -6.13 4.81 1.97
CA ARG A 65 -5.52 3.48 1.87
C ARG A 65 -4.08 3.55 1.42
N ALA A 66 -3.23 2.77 2.09
CA ALA A 66 -1.89 2.45 1.63
C ALA A 66 -1.80 0.97 1.30
N VAL A 67 -1.33 0.63 0.10
CA VAL A 67 -1.22 -0.73 -0.40
C VAL A 67 0.25 -1.04 -0.66
N TYR A 68 0.72 -2.14 -0.09
CA TYR A 68 2.12 -2.58 -0.20
C TYR A 68 2.23 -4.09 -0.33
N THR A 69 3.39 -4.59 -0.74
CA THR A 69 3.69 -6.03 -0.74
C THR A 69 5.05 -6.29 -0.12
N VAL A 70 5.16 -7.45 0.53
CA VAL A 70 6.39 -7.97 1.14
C VAL A 70 6.79 -9.33 0.53
N LYS A 71 6.14 -9.71 -0.58
CA LYS A 71 6.25 -11.04 -1.17
C LYS A 71 7.52 -11.23 -2.01
N PHE A 72 8.19 -10.14 -2.39
CA PHE A 72 9.28 -10.16 -3.36
C PHE A 72 10.61 -9.86 -2.68
N GLY A 73 11.43 -10.91 -2.55
CA GLY A 73 12.74 -10.81 -1.90
C GLY A 73 12.63 -10.34 -0.45
N ASP A 74 13.71 -9.75 0.07
CA ASP A 74 13.75 -9.16 1.41
C ASP A 74 13.42 -7.65 1.39
N ALA A 75 12.38 -7.26 0.66
CA ALA A 75 12.03 -5.85 0.46
C ALA A 75 10.53 -5.57 0.66
N VAL A 76 10.20 -4.31 0.94
CA VAL A 76 8.82 -3.80 1.01
C VAL A 76 8.58 -2.89 -0.19
N TYR A 77 7.57 -3.19 -1.00
CA TYR A 77 7.19 -2.37 -2.15
C TYR A 77 5.88 -1.64 -1.87
N VAL A 78 5.91 -0.31 -1.85
CA VAL A 78 4.70 0.52 -1.71
C VAL A 78 4.08 0.75 -3.07
N LEU A 79 2.94 0.10 -3.29
CA LEU A 79 2.27 0.03 -4.58
C LEU A 79 1.37 1.24 -4.80
N HIS A 80 0.53 1.63 -3.85
CA HIS A 80 -0.42 2.72 -4.06
C HIS A 80 -0.83 3.36 -2.74
N VAL A 81 -0.99 4.68 -2.75
CA VAL A 81 -1.48 5.45 -1.60
C VAL A 81 -2.53 6.41 -2.13
N PHE A 82 -3.74 6.40 -1.58
CA PHE A 82 -4.85 7.17 -2.13
C PHE A 82 -5.98 7.41 -1.13
N GLN A 83 -6.72 8.50 -1.35
CA GLN A 83 -8.04 8.72 -0.77
C GLN A 83 -9.09 7.97 -1.60
N LYS A 84 -9.90 7.14 -0.95
CA LYS A 84 -11.03 6.46 -1.59
C LYS A 84 -12.13 7.48 -1.87
N LYS A 85 -12.36 7.75 -3.16
CA LYS A 85 -13.36 8.75 -3.60
C LYS A 85 -14.81 8.26 -3.63
N SER A 86 -15.08 6.95 -3.53
CA SER A 86 -16.46 6.45 -3.56
C SER A 86 -17.10 6.53 -2.17
N SER A 87 -18.26 7.21 -2.08
CA SER A 87 -19.09 7.29 -0.87
C SER A 87 -19.87 6.01 -0.59
N SER A 88 -19.95 5.08 -1.55
CA SER A 88 -20.62 3.80 -1.39
C SER A 88 -19.65 2.62 -1.41
N GLY A 89 -19.87 1.69 -0.47
CA GLY A 89 -19.20 0.38 -0.39
C GLY A 89 -17.81 0.37 0.27
N VAL A 90 -17.41 -0.81 0.75
CA VAL A 90 -16.10 -1.07 1.39
C VAL A 90 -15.03 -1.46 0.36
N ALA A 91 -15.42 -1.73 -0.89
CA ALA A 91 -14.52 -2.18 -1.94
C ALA A 91 -13.59 -1.06 -2.44
N THR A 92 -12.35 -1.42 -2.76
CA THR A 92 -11.44 -0.55 -3.50
C THR A 92 -11.96 -0.36 -4.94
N PRO A 93 -12.06 0.88 -5.45
CA PRO A 93 -12.54 1.15 -6.81
C PRO A 93 -11.72 0.42 -7.88
N LYS A 94 -12.36 0.04 -8.99
CA LYS A 94 -11.71 -0.68 -10.10
C LYS A 94 -10.45 0.02 -10.63
N PRO A 95 -10.43 1.36 -10.85
CA PRO A 95 -9.21 2.04 -11.30
C PRO A 95 -8.03 1.88 -10.34
N ASP A 96 -8.26 1.94 -9.02
CA ASP A 96 -7.22 1.74 -8.02
C ASP A 96 -6.74 0.27 -8.02
N MET A 97 -7.66 -0.69 -8.15
CA MET A 97 -7.32 -2.11 -8.26
C MET A 97 -6.44 -2.39 -9.49
N ASP A 98 -6.74 -1.79 -10.63
CA ASP A 98 -5.97 -1.97 -11.86
C ASP A 98 -4.58 -1.34 -11.76
N LYS A 99 -4.49 -0.13 -11.15
CA LYS A 99 -3.21 0.53 -10.86
C LYS A 99 -2.34 -0.30 -9.91
N ILE A 100 -2.92 -0.91 -8.88
CA ILE A 100 -2.19 -1.79 -7.95
C ILE A 100 -1.68 -3.04 -8.68
N ARG A 101 -2.46 -3.64 -9.60
CA ARG A 101 -2.01 -4.79 -10.41
C ARG A 101 -0.83 -4.44 -11.30
N GLU A 102 -0.89 -3.30 -11.98
CA GLU A 102 0.20 -2.82 -12.82
C GLU A 102 1.49 -2.63 -12.01
N ARG A 103 1.39 -1.94 -10.88
CA ARG A 103 2.53 -1.67 -10.01
C ARG A 103 3.08 -2.91 -9.31
N LEU A 104 2.22 -3.89 -9.00
CA LEU A 104 2.65 -5.18 -8.46
C LEU A 104 3.50 -5.94 -9.47
N LYS A 105 3.12 -5.94 -10.75
CA LYS A 105 3.94 -6.52 -11.83
C LYS A 105 5.28 -5.79 -11.97
N ALA A 106 5.28 -4.46 -11.88
CA ALA A 106 6.53 -3.68 -11.95
C ALA A 106 7.48 -4.02 -10.78
N ALA A 107 6.93 -4.16 -9.57
CA ALA A 107 7.69 -4.59 -8.39
C ALA A 107 8.26 -6.01 -8.54
N GLU A 108 7.48 -6.94 -9.11
CA GLU A 108 7.94 -8.30 -9.38
C GLU A 108 9.09 -8.30 -10.41
N SER A 109 8.97 -7.54 -11.50
CA SER A 109 10.04 -7.40 -12.49
C SER A 109 11.30 -6.80 -11.90
N HIS A 110 11.18 -5.75 -11.07
CA HIS A 110 12.32 -5.17 -10.35
C HIS A 110 13.00 -6.20 -9.45
N ALA A 111 12.23 -6.95 -8.65
CA ALA A 111 12.76 -7.93 -7.73
C ALA A 111 13.44 -9.14 -8.41
N ARG A 112 13.04 -9.49 -9.64
CA ARG A 112 13.67 -10.57 -10.42
C ARG A 112 14.98 -10.15 -11.09
N GLY A 113 15.20 -8.85 -11.28
CA GLY A 113 16.41 -8.31 -11.91
C GLY A 113 17.37 -7.59 -10.96
N ALA A 114 17.00 -7.47 -9.69
CA ALA A 114 17.81 -6.87 -8.63
C ALA A 114 18.77 -7.87 -7.97
#